data_AF-A0A1B0G0M4-F1
#
_entry.id   AF-A0A1B0G0M4-F1
#
_cell.length_a   1.000
_cell.length_b   1.000
_cell.length_c   1.000
_cell.angle_alpha   90.00
_cell.angle_beta   90.00
_cell.angle_gamma   90.00
#
_symmetry.space_group_name_H-M   'P 1'
#
loop_
_entity.id
_entity.type
_entity.pdbx_description
1 polymer ?
#
loop_
_entity_poly.entity_id
_entity_poly.type
_entity_poly.pdbx_seq_one_letter_code
_entity_poly.pdbx_strand_id
1 'polypeptide(L)'
;MSLLRIRKPKTRKGKQVLLARESQLVENARFMLLLEGRKCGGDVKLYMKDLQQLRKPLVKVLSRNNDISPFEDPSSLEFLVQKNDCALFAFGSTSKKRPDNLVLGRIFENEILDMVELGIKQYKALSYFKIDKIGTCVKPCLVFNGPKWSQTDELRRLRNLLTDTFQKDKIEAIRLQGIEHVISFTCTEDMTILMRSYKILLKKSGQRTPRIELMEIGPSADFSIRRSKIASEDFYKMSRKQPKELKVTKKKNISHDELGNTHGRIHLGKQNLDKIQTRRVKGLKKTSEQKHDSRQKKKNF
;
A
#
# COMPACT_ATOMS: atom_id res chain seq x y z
N MET A 1 24.41 -24.17 2.29
CA MET A 1 22.94 -24.15 2.46
C MET A 1 22.36 -25.42 1.86
N SER A 2 22.22 -26.48 2.65
CA SER A 2 21.56 -27.71 2.20
C SER A 2 20.13 -27.38 1.79
N LEU A 3 19.76 -27.61 0.53
CA LEU A 3 18.37 -27.55 0.05
C LEU A 3 17.52 -28.45 0.96
N LEU A 4 16.80 -27.85 1.90
CA LEU A 4 15.85 -28.57 2.74
C LEU A 4 14.88 -29.29 1.80
N ARG A 5 14.92 -30.62 1.80
CA ARG A 5 14.14 -31.48 0.91
C ARG A 5 12.66 -31.13 1.09
N ILE A 6 12.08 -30.43 0.11
CA ILE A 6 10.66 -30.05 0.13
C ILE A 6 9.85 -31.34 0.16
N ARG A 7 9.28 -31.64 1.32
CA ARG A 7 8.56 -32.89 1.55
C ARG A 7 7.24 -32.80 0.80
N LYS A 8 7.09 -33.58 -0.28
CA LYS A 8 5.84 -33.61 -1.05
C LYS A 8 4.65 -33.91 -0.11
N PRO A 9 3.54 -33.16 -0.21
CA PRO A 9 2.39 -33.37 0.66
C PRO A 9 1.81 -34.76 0.44
N LYS A 10 1.58 -35.49 1.52
CA LYS A 10 0.98 -36.83 1.49
C LYS A 10 -0.56 -36.78 1.35
N THR A 11 -1.19 -35.68 1.76
CA THR A 11 -2.66 -35.54 1.79
C THR A 11 -3.12 -34.40 0.87
N ARG A 12 -4.34 -34.52 0.33
CA ARG A 12 -4.97 -33.47 -0.50
C ARG A 12 -5.06 -32.14 0.24
N LYS A 13 -5.47 -32.17 1.51
CA LYS A 13 -5.56 -30.97 2.37
C LYS A 13 -4.19 -30.32 2.57
N GLY A 14 -3.15 -31.12 2.83
CA GLY A 14 -1.78 -30.61 2.95
C GLY A 14 -1.29 -29.95 1.64
N LYS A 15 -1.60 -30.55 0.49
CA LYS A 15 -1.28 -29.98 -0.82
C LYS A 15 -1.98 -28.64 -1.03
N GLN A 16 -3.28 -28.53 -0.73
CA GLN A 16 -4.01 -27.26 -0.85
C GLN A 16 -3.43 -26.15 0.03
N VAL A 17 -3.04 -26.47 1.27
CA VAL A 17 -2.40 -25.48 2.17
C VAL A 17 -1.05 -25.03 1.64
N LEU A 18 -0.23 -25.93 1.10
CA LEU A 18 1.06 -25.56 0.51
C LEU A 18 0.89 -24.69 -0.74
N LEU A 19 -0.03 -25.05 -1.64
CA LEU A 19 -0.35 -24.23 -2.81
C LEU A 19 -0.89 -22.84 -2.44
N ALA A 20 -1.67 -22.74 -1.36
CA ALA A 20 -2.16 -21.45 -0.87
C ALA A 20 -1.06 -20.55 -0.30
N ARG A 21 0.04 -21.14 0.19
CA ARG A 21 1.22 -20.44 0.74
C ARG A 21 2.27 -20.09 -0.30
N GLU A 22 2.22 -20.73 -1.47
CA GLU A 22 3.12 -20.41 -2.58
C GLU A 22 2.89 -18.97 -3.07
N SER A 23 3.90 -18.39 -3.72
CA SER A 23 3.82 -17.05 -4.28
C SER A 23 2.68 -16.94 -5.29
N GLN A 24 1.80 -15.96 -5.12
CA GLN A 24 0.64 -15.73 -5.98
C GLN A 24 0.79 -14.43 -6.76
N LEU A 25 0.23 -14.38 -7.97
CA LEU A 25 0.25 -13.20 -8.81
C LEU A 25 -0.57 -12.05 -8.19
N VAL A 26 -1.76 -12.38 -7.68
CA VAL A 26 -2.59 -11.49 -6.87
C VAL A 26 -2.48 -11.96 -5.43
N GLU A 27 -1.84 -11.16 -4.59
CA GLU A 27 -1.66 -11.47 -3.17
C GLU A 27 -2.99 -11.44 -2.41
N ASN A 28 -3.15 -12.38 -1.47
CA ASN A 28 -4.24 -12.35 -0.49
C ASN A 28 -4.02 -11.27 0.58
N ALA A 29 -5.05 -11.07 1.41
CA ALA A 29 -4.95 -10.25 2.60
C ALA A 29 -3.78 -10.67 3.51
N ARG A 30 -3.05 -9.67 4.02
CA ARG A 30 -1.91 -9.91 4.92
C ARG A 30 -2.41 -10.22 6.33
N PHE A 31 -2.13 -11.44 6.79
CA PHE A 31 -2.32 -11.84 8.17
C PHE A 31 -1.22 -11.27 9.07
N MET A 32 -1.64 -10.83 10.27
CA MET A 32 -0.75 -10.37 11.33
C MET A 32 -0.63 -11.42 12.45
N LEU A 33 0.59 -11.71 12.89
CA LEU A 33 0.86 -12.53 14.06
C LEU A 33 1.07 -11.64 15.30
N LEU A 34 0.30 -11.87 16.35
CA LEU A 34 0.48 -11.22 17.64
C LEU A 34 1.24 -12.13 18.60
N LEU A 35 2.30 -11.59 19.19
CA LEU A 35 3.25 -12.29 20.05
C LEU A 35 3.47 -11.53 21.34
N GLU A 36 3.53 -12.24 22.46
CA GLU A 36 3.98 -11.72 23.75
C GLU A 36 5.41 -12.20 24.04
N GLY A 37 6.27 -11.29 24.50
CA GLY A 37 7.61 -11.60 24.99
C GLY A 37 7.61 -12.26 26.37
N ARG A 38 8.79 -12.43 26.99
CA ARG A 38 8.91 -12.97 28.36
C ARG A 38 8.03 -12.23 29.37
N LYS A 39 8.04 -10.90 29.29
CA LYS A 39 7.26 -9.98 30.12
C LYS A 39 6.55 -8.99 29.20
N CYS A 40 5.25 -8.81 29.40
CA CYS A 40 4.43 -7.86 28.67
C CYS A 40 3.71 -6.96 29.68
N GLY A 41 3.77 -5.64 29.49
CA GLY A 41 3.12 -4.66 30.36
C GLY A 41 1.59 -4.67 30.20
N GLY A 42 0.88 -4.10 31.18
CA GLY A 42 -0.58 -4.04 31.15
C GLY A 42 -1.11 -3.28 29.93
N ASP A 43 -0.55 -2.10 29.66
CA ASP A 43 -0.99 -1.23 28.57
C ASP A 43 -0.70 -1.84 27.20
N VAL A 44 0.50 -2.40 26.99
CA VAL A 44 0.82 -3.10 25.73
C VAL A 44 -0.10 -4.30 25.53
N LYS A 45 -0.36 -5.07 26.58
CA LYS A 45 -1.23 -6.24 26.47
C LYS A 45 -2.66 -5.86 26.12
N LEU A 46 -3.17 -4.77 26.71
CA LEU A 46 -4.48 -4.23 26.37
C LEU A 46 -4.49 -3.66 24.94
N TYR A 47 -3.45 -2.93 24.53
CA TYR A 47 -3.32 -2.44 23.15
C TYR A 47 -3.30 -3.59 22.14
N MET A 48 -2.58 -4.68 22.43
CA MET A 48 -2.54 -5.86 21.57
C MET A 48 -3.89 -6.56 21.44
N LYS A 49 -4.71 -6.58 22.51
CA LYS A 49 -6.09 -7.06 22.45
C LYS A 49 -6.98 -6.17 21.59
N ASP A 50 -6.84 -4.85 21.71
CA ASP A 50 -7.60 -3.90 20.90
C ASP A 50 -7.18 -3.97 19.43
N LEU A 51 -5.88 -4.10 19.16
CA LEU A 51 -5.32 -4.34 17.82
C LEU A 51 -5.87 -5.64 17.22
N GLN A 52 -5.96 -6.71 18.03
CA GLN A 52 -6.61 -7.95 17.62
C GLN A 52 -8.05 -7.71 17.19
N GLN A 53 -8.84 -6.96 17.96
CA GLN A 53 -10.24 -6.66 17.62
C GLN A 53 -10.37 -5.89 16.30
N LEU A 54 -9.53 -4.87 16.09
CA LEU A 54 -9.52 -4.07 14.87
C LEU A 54 -9.13 -4.91 13.63
N ARG A 55 -8.19 -5.85 13.81
CA ARG A 55 -7.60 -6.64 12.73
C ARG A 55 -8.38 -7.91 12.38
N LYS A 56 -9.34 -8.35 13.21
CA LYS A 56 -10.19 -9.50 12.88
C LYS A 56 -10.82 -9.36 11.48
N PRO A 57 -10.80 -10.43 10.66
CA PRO A 57 -10.33 -11.80 10.94
C PRO A 57 -8.83 -12.04 10.60
N LEU A 58 -8.11 -11.04 10.09
CA LEU A 58 -6.75 -11.16 9.54
C LEU A 58 -5.64 -11.14 10.60
N VAL A 59 -5.88 -11.84 11.72
CA VAL A 59 -4.99 -11.84 12.87
C VAL A 59 -4.92 -13.22 13.51
N LYS A 60 -3.72 -13.65 13.88
CA LYS A 60 -3.45 -14.88 14.63
C LYS A 60 -2.70 -14.49 15.90
N VAL A 61 -3.04 -15.10 17.03
CA VAL A 61 -2.45 -14.77 18.34
C VAL A 61 -1.83 -16.01 18.92
N LEU A 62 -0.56 -15.92 19.36
CA LEU A 62 0.05 -16.96 20.18
C LEU A 62 -0.16 -16.62 21.65
N SER A 63 -0.69 -17.58 22.40
CA SER A 63 -0.94 -17.43 23.84
C SER A 63 0.30 -17.64 24.70
N ARG A 64 1.31 -18.36 24.18
CA ARG A 64 2.55 -18.65 24.89
C ARG A 64 3.47 -17.44 24.83
N ASN A 65 4.09 -17.12 25.96
CA ASN A 65 5.17 -16.14 26.02
C ASN A 65 6.39 -16.70 25.29
N ASN A 66 7.00 -15.87 24.44
CA ASN A 66 8.15 -16.25 23.65
C ASN A 66 9.37 -15.50 24.16
N ASP A 67 10.44 -16.24 24.37
CA ASP A 67 11.74 -15.67 24.68
C ASP A 67 12.44 -15.25 23.39
N ILE A 68 12.08 -14.07 22.89
CA ILE A 68 12.61 -13.53 21.64
C ILE A 68 13.05 -12.09 21.89
N SER A 69 14.24 -11.75 21.37
CA SER A 69 14.75 -10.39 21.35
C SER A 69 14.84 -9.92 19.89
N PRO A 70 13.77 -9.30 19.33
CA PRO A 70 13.67 -9.08 17.88
C PRO A 70 14.85 -8.35 17.23
N PHE A 71 15.50 -7.44 17.96
CA PHE A 71 16.63 -6.65 17.47
C PHE A 71 17.99 -7.33 17.62
N GLU A 72 18.10 -8.37 18.45
CA GLU A 72 19.35 -9.10 18.66
C GLU A 72 19.37 -10.35 17.77
N ASP A 73 18.32 -11.18 17.86
CA ASP A 73 18.14 -12.38 17.03
C ASP A 73 16.69 -12.48 16.53
N PRO A 74 16.44 -12.21 15.23
CA PRO A 74 15.13 -12.33 14.62
C PRO A 74 14.77 -13.74 14.17
N SER A 75 15.68 -14.72 14.16
CA SER A 75 15.43 -16.01 13.48
C SER A 75 14.25 -16.77 14.07
N SER A 76 14.08 -16.74 15.39
CA SER A 76 12.92 -17.34 16.07
C SER A 76 11.60 -16.64 15.69
N LEU A 77 11.65 -15.32 15.50
CA LEU A 77 10.49 -14.51 15.11
C LEU A 77 10.08 -14.82 13.67
N GLU A 78 11.06 -14.84 12.75
CA GLU A 78 10.88 -15.19 11.35
C GLU A 78 10.27 -16.60 11.20
N PHE A 79 10.82 -17.58 11.93
CA PHE A 79 10.29 -18.94 11.95
C PHE A 79 8.82 -18.99 12.41
N LEU A 80 8.46 -18.28 13.49
CA LEU A 80 7.09 -18.28 14.00
C LEU A 80 6.12 -17.62 13.01
N VAL A 81 6.50 -16.50 12.41
CA VAL A 81 5.68 -15.79 11.44
C VAL A 81 5.49 -16.63 10.17
N GLN A 82 6.56 -17.24 9.66
CA GLN A 82 6.53 -18.15 8.50
C GLN A 82 5.66 -19.39 8.78
N LYS A 83 5.84 -20.02 9.95
CA LYS A 83 5.07 -21.22 10.32
C LYS A 83 3.56 -20.94 10.37
N ASN A 84 3.20 -19.76 10.86
CA ASN A 84 1.83 -19.30 10.96
C ASN A 84 1.29 -18.67 9.67
N ASP A 85 2.08 -18.58 8.60
CA ASP A 85 1.66 -17.98 7.33
C ASP A 85 1.10 -16.56 7.54
N CYS A 86 1.95 -15.71 8.10
CA CYS A 86 1.69 -14.30 8.36
C CYS A 86 2.74 -13.45 7.64
N ALA A 87 2.34 -12.27 7.17
CA ALA A 87 3.25 -11.31 6.53
C ALA A 87 3.62 -10.15 7.47
N LEU A 88 2.82 -9.95 8.52
CA LEU A 88 2.99 -8.89 9.51
C LEU A 88 3.13 -9.52 10.89
N PHE A 89 3.80 -8.83 11.81
CA PHE A 89 3.82 -9.20 13.21
C PHE A 89 3.75 -7.99 14.12
N ALA A 90 3.23 -8.22 15.32
CA ALA A 90 3.32 -7.31 16.44
C ALA A 90 3.83 -8.08 17.66
N PHE A 91 4.88 -7.58 18.30
CA PHE A 91 5.52 -8.19 19.45
C PHE A 91 5.48 -7.24 20.64
N GLY A 92 4.75 -7.64 21.68
CA GLY A 92 4.62 -6.88 22.92
C GLY A 92 5.67 -7.29 23.95
N SER A 93 6.37 -6.32 24.53
CA SER A 93 7.38 -6.54 25.57
C SER A 93 7.44 -5.39 26.55
N THR A 94 7.97 -5.64 27.76
CA THR A 94 8.22 -4.59 28.76
C THR A 94 9.56 -4.83 29.46
N SER A 95 10.32 -3.76 29.65
CA SER A 95 11.58 -3.75 30.40
C SER A 95 11.79 -2.41 31.11
N LYS A 96 12.72 -2.33 32.07
CA LYS A 96 13.03 -1.07 32.77
C LYS A 96 13.50 0.03 31.80
N LYS A 97 14.31 -0.32 30.79
CA LYS A 97 14.81 0.62 29.77
C LYS A 97 13.74 0.99 28.73
N ARG A 98 12.85 0.05 28.42
CA ARG A 98 11.78 0.18 27.42
C ARG A 98 10.48 -0.31 28.02
N PRO A 99 9.81 0.50 28.85
CA PRO A 99 8.48 0.18 29.34
C PRO A 99 7.49 0.23 28.17
N ASP A 100 6.46 -0.62 28.24
CA ASP A 100 5.36 -0.69 27.29
C ASP A 100 5.79 -0.61 25.83
N ASN A 101 6.63 -1.57 25.42
CA ASN A 101 7.24 -1.64 24.11
C ASN A 101 6.42 -2.50 23.15
N LEU A 102 6.04 -1.92 22.03
CA LEU A 102 5.41 -2.61 20.91
C LEU A 102 6.37 -2.61 19.73
N VAL A 103 6.72 -3.78 19.21
CA VAL A 103 7.49 -3.90 17.97
C VAL A 103 6.54 -4.28 16.85
N LEU A 104 6.41 -3.42 15.84
CA LEU A 104 5.69 -3.72 14.61
C LEU A 104 6.68 -4.05 13.51
N GLY A 105 6.37 -5.04 12.70
CA GLY A 105 7.21 -5.34 11.55
C GLY A 105 6.51 -6.18 10.50
N ARG A 106 7.21 -6.32 9.38
CA ARG A 106 6.74 -7.04 8.20
C ARG A 106 7.84 -7.91 7.62
N ILE A 107 7.43 -9.00 7.01
CA ILE A 107 8.31 -10.03 6.44
C ILE A 107 8.15 -10.04 4.93
N PHE A 108 9.27 -10.20 4.23
CA PHE A 108 9.34 -10.42 2.80
C PHE A 108 10.30 -11.59 2.54
N GLU A 109 9.89 -12.56 1.71
CA GLU A 109 10.69 -13.77 1.41
C GLU A 109 11.20 -14.54 2.66
N ASN A 110 10.40 -14.55 3.74
CA ASN A 110 10.72 -15.14 5.05
C ASN A 110 11.78 -14.41 5.89
N GLU A 111 12.26 -13.26 5.43
CA GLU A 111 13.17 -12.39 6.19
C GLU A 111 12.46 -11.10 6.62
N ILE A 112 12.87 -10.52 7.74
CA ILE A 112 12.33 -9.22 8.17
C ILE A 112 12.73 -8.14 7.17
N LEU A 113 11.72 -7.51 6.57
CA LEU A 113 11.90 -6.35 5.70
C LEU A 113 12.11 -5.09 6.54
N ASP A 114 11.10 -4.70 7.32
CA ASP A 114 11.19 -3.54 8.20
C ASP A 114 10.58 -3.88 9.56
N MET A 115 11.19 -3.37 10.64
CA MET A 115 10.59 -3.37 11.96
C MET A 115 10.89 -2.09 12.73
N VAL A 116 9.93 -1.65 13.53
CA VAL A 116 10.01 -0.42 14.32
C VAL A 116 9.49 -0.68 15.73
N GLU A 117 10.25 -0.22 16.71
CA GLU A 117 9.83 -0.18 18.12
C GLU A 117 9.07 1.11 18.40
N LEU A 118 7.90 0.94 19.00
CA LEU A 118 7.01 2.00 19.43
C LEU A 118 6.78 1.84 20.93
N GLY A 119 7.20 2.83 21.71
CA GLY A 119 6.87 2.91 23.12
C GLY A 119 5.49 3.53 23.30
N ILE A 120 4.56 2.78 23.90
CA ILE A 120 3.20 3.24 24.17
C ILE A 120 3.21 4.17 25.38
N LYS A 121 2.55 5.32 25.25
CA LYS A 121 2.32 6.31 26.29
C LYS A 121 0.85 6.76 26.25
N GLN A 122 0.34 7.23 27.39
CA GLN A 122 -1.02 7.79 27.53
C GLN A 122 -2.12 6.91 26.89
N TYR A 123 -2.06 5.60 27.13
CA TYR A 123 -2.97 4.66 26.50
C TYR A 123 -4.38 4.73 27.11
N LYS A 124 -5.40 4.78 26.24
CA LYS A 124 -6.81 4.57 26.60
C LYS A 124 -7.38 3.47 25.72
N ALA A 125 -7.78 2.37 26.36
CA ALA A 125 -8.35 1.21 25.71
C ALA A 125 -9.73 1.48 25.09
N LEU A 126 -10.15 0.64 24.16
CA LEU A 126 -11.52 0.60 23.62
C LEU A 126 -12.56 0.55 24.73
N SER A 127 -12.31 -0.22 25.79
CA SER A 127 -13.22 -0.37 26.94
C SER A 127 -13.40 0.91 27.76
N TYR A 128 -12.45 1.85 27.70
CA TYR A 128 -12.55 3.13 28.41
C TYR A 128 -13.67 4.01 27.85
N PHE A 129 -13.89 3.97 26.54
CA PHE A 129 -14.91 4.78 25.87
C PHE A 129 -16.27 4.06 25.90
N LYS A 130 -17.18 4.51 26.77
CA LYS A 130 -18.55 3.98 26.93
C LYS A 130 -19.50 4.49 25.84
N ILE A 131 -19.19 4.15 24.60
CA ILE A 131 -19.87 4.63 23.39
C ILE A 131 -20.12 3.45 22.46
N ASP A 132 -21.17 3.52 21.65
CA ASP A 132 -21.47 2.57 20.59
C ASP A 132 -20.27 2.36 19.67
N LYS A 133 -19.75 1.13 19.67
CA LYS A 133 -18.61 0.74 18.86
C LYS A 133 -18.98 0.61 17.39
N ILE A 134 -17.96 0.37 16.58
CA ILE A 134 -18.05 0.11 15.14
C ILE A 134 -18.40 -1.35 14.87
N GLY A 135 -18.90 -1.63 13.68
CA GLY A 135 -19.07 -3.00 13.21
C GLY A 135 -17.76 -3.79 13.24
N THR A 136 -17.88 -5.12 13.34
CA THR A 136 -16.71 -5.99 13.15
C THR A 136 -16.31 -5.99 11.67
N CYS A 137 -15.02 -6.27 11.39
CA CYS A 137 -14.52 -6.40 10.02
C CYS A 137 -14.59 -5.13 9.14
N VAL A 138 -14.91 -3.96 9.70
CA VAL A 138 -14.92 -2.67 8.98
C VAL A 138 -13.53 -2.33 8.45
N LYS A 139 -13.45 -1.78 7.23
CA LYS A 139 -12.23 -1.25 6.64
C LYS A 139 -12.01 0.20 7.11
N PRO A 140 -10.95 0.48 7.89
CA PRO A 140 -10.73 1.83 8.39
C PRO A 140 -10.26 2.77 7.28
N CYS A 141 -10.71 4.02 7.34
CA CYS A 141 -10.08 5.15 6.65
C CYS A 141 -8.85 5.57 7.45
N LEU A 142 -7.69 5.65 6.79
CA LEU A 142 -6.45 6.07 7.43
C LEU A 142 -6.14 7.51 7.07
N VAL A 143 -5.92 8.33 8.10
CA VAL A 143 -5.58 9.75 7.93
C VAL A 143 -4.21 9.97 8.57
N PHE A 144 -3.26 10.48 7.79
CA PHE A 144 -1.93 10.84 8.27
C PHE A 144 -1.79 12.36 8.23
N ASN A 145 -1.86 12.99 9.41
CA ASN A 145 -1.83 14.44 9.56
C ASN A 145 -0.40 14.96 9.67
N GLY A 146 -0.13 16.03 8.92
CA GLY A 146 1.12 16.78 8.97
C GLY A 146 2.12 16.43 7.86
N PRO A 147 2.93 17.40 7.40
CA PRO A 147 3.90 17.19 6.33
C PRO A 147 5.07 16.29 6.72
N LYS A 148 5.32 16.13 8.03
CA LYS A 148 6.43 15.34 8.60
C LYS A 148 6.50 13.91 8.08
N TRP A 149 5.36 13.28 7.83
CA TRP A 149 5.28 11.92 7.28
C TRP A 149 6.01 11.73 5.94
N SER A 150 6.23 12.83 5.21
CA SER A 150 6.90 12.84 3.92
C SER A 150 8.30 13.46 3.99
N GLN A 151 8.78 13.91 5.16
CA GLN A 151 10.10 14.55 5.29
C GLN A 151 11.23 13.51 5.35
N THR A 152 11.17 12.58 6.31
CA THR A 152 12.21 11.57 6.53
C THR A 152 11.81 10.23 5.94
N ASP A 153 12.76 9.49 5.37
CA ASP A 153 12.50 8.16 4.81
C ASP A 153 12.04 7.14 5.87
N GLU A 154 12.51 7.26 7.12
CA GLU A 154 12.04 6.46 8.25
C GLU A 154 10.53 6.66 8.50
N LEU A 155 10.06 7.91 8.49
CA LEU A 155 8.64 8.22 8.68
C LEU A 155 7.80 7.80 7.48
N ARG A 156 8.34 7.89 6.25
CA ARG A 156 7.68 7.37 5.05
C ARG A 156 7.52 5.84 5.12
N ARG A 157 8.56 5.13 5.58
CA ARG A 157 8.53 3.68 5.82
C ARG A 157 7.56 3.31 6.93
N LEU A 158 7.57 4.05 8.03
CA LEU A 158 6.66 3.83 9.16
C LEU A 158 5.20 4.10 8.76
N ARG A 159 4.91 5.17 8.01
CA ARG A 159 3.58 5.42 7.43
C ARG A 159 3.12 4.22 6.60
N ASN A 160 4.01 3.69 5.77
CA ASN A 160 3.72 2.53 4.95
C ASN A 160 3.48 1.25 5.78
N LEU A 161 4.27 1.02 6.83
CA LEU A 161 4.07 -0.09 7.77
C LEU A 161 2.74 0.02 8.54
N LEU A 162 2.38 1.22 9.00
CA LEU A 162 1.08 1.49 9.62
C LEU A 162 -0.08 1.29 8.64
N THR A 163 0.12 1.69 7.38
CA THR A 163 -0.86 1.44 6.30
C THR A 163 -1.08 -0.06 6.13
N ASP A 164 -0.01 -0.86 5.99
CA ASP A 164 -0.12 -2.32 5.88
C ASP A 164 -0.78 -2.95 7.12
N THR A 165 -0.51 -2.41 8.31
CA THR A 165 -1.05 -2.89 9.60
C THR A 165 -2.56 -2.74 9.70
N PHE A 166 -3.13 -1.62 9.23
CA PHE A 166 -4.56 -1.35 9.37
C PHE A 166 -5.35 -1.59 8.07
N GLN A 167 -4.68 -1.69 6.92
CA GLN A 167 -5.30 -2.01 5.64
C GLN A 167 -5.73 -3.48 5.57
N LYS A 168 -7.01 -3.73 5.32
CA LYS A 168 -7.58 -5.08 5.10
C LYS A 168 -7.47 -5.45 3.61
N ASP A 169 -8.52 -6.02 3.05
CA ASP A 169 -8.57 -6.40 1.64
C ASP A 169 -8.58 -5.20 0.68
N LYS A 170 -8.02 -5.42 -0.51
CA LYS A 170 -8.23 -4.54 -1.65
C LYS A 170 -9.65 -4.80 -2.16
N ILE A 171 -10.43 -3.73 -2.25
CA ILE A 171 -11.82 -3.75 -2.71
C ILE A 171 -11.96 -2.69 -3.80
N GLU A 172 -12.76 -2.98 -4.82
CA GLU A 172 -13.03 -2.05 -5.92
C GLU A 172 -14.12 -1.04 -5.56
N ALA A 173 -15.11 -1.48 -4.78
CA ALA A 173 -16.23 -0.65 -4.34
C ALA A 173 -16.47 -0.82 -2.84
N ILE A 174 -16.92 0.27 -2.20
CA ILE A 174 -17.32 0.30 -0.79
C ILE A 174 -18.71 0.92 -0.67
N ARG A 175 -19.54 0.37 0.23
CA ARG A 175 -20.84 0.95 0.55
C ARG A 175 -20.63 2.18 1.43
N LEU A 176 -21.47 3.21 1.27
CA LEU A 176 -21.39 4.43 2.08
C LEU A 176 -21.55 4.14 3.58
N GLN A 177 -22.49 3.26 3.95
CA GLN A 177 -22.65 2.82 5.35
C GLN A 177 -21.45 2.03 5.87
N GLY A 178 -20.59 1.49 5.01
CA GLY A 178 -19.38 0.77 5.41
C GLY A 178 -18.23 1.69 5.83
N ILE A 179 -18.37 3.01 5.65
CA ILE A 179 -17.37 4.01 6.03
C ILE A 179 -17.68 4.50 7.45
N GLU A 180 -17.44 3.62 8.42
CA GLU A 180 -17.78 3.88 9.83
C GLU A 180 -16.58 4.29 10.70
N HIS A 181 -15.35 3.95 10.27
CA HIS A 181 -14.17 3.99 11.14
C HIS A 181 -13.03 4.79 10.50
N VAL A 182 -12.47 5.74 11.26
CA VAL A 182 -11.27 6.50 10.90
C VAL A 182 -10.20 6.28 11.95
N ILE A 183 -8.98 5.99 11.49
CA ILE A 183 -7.79 6.00 12.32
C ILE A 183 -6.92 7.17 11.87
N SER A 184 -6.71 8.11 12.78
CA SER A 184 -5.89 9.29 12.57
C SER A 184 -4.53 9.11 13.24
N PHE A 185 -3.48 9.40 12.48
CA PHE A 185 -2.10 9.44 12.94
C PHE A 185 -1.55 10.85 12.77
N THR A 186 -1.25 11.51 13.88
CA THR A 186 -0.65 12.85 13.87
C THR A 186 0.78 12.76 14.40
N CYS A 187 1.75 13.24 13.62
CA CYS A 187 3.13 13.33 14.07
C CYS A 187 3.37 14.72 14.69
N THR A 188 3.74 14.75 15.97
CA THR A 188 4.03 15.99 16.71
C THR A 188 5.41 16.56 16.40
N GLU A 189 5.74 17.69 17.02
CA GLU A 189 7.09 18.28 16.98
C GLU A 189 8.14 17.34 17.56
N ASP A 190 7.82 16.70 18.69
CA ASP A 190 8.70 15.80 19.47
C ASP A 190 8.87 14.39 18.90
N MET A 191 8.54 14.16 17.62
CA MET A 191 8.59 12.84 16.98
C MET A 191 7.72 11.77 17.68
N THR A 192 6.66 12.20 18.37
CA THR A 192 5.63 11.31 18.91
C THR A 192 4.47 11.19 17.93
N ILE A 193 3.96 9.97 17.76
CA ILE A 193 2.84 9.68 16.88
C ILE A 193 1.59 9.49 17.73
N LEU A 194 0.65 10.42 17.60
CA LEU A 194 -0.65 10.33 18.24
C LEU A 194 -1.57 9.50 17.36
N MET A 195 -1.95 8.31 17.83
CA MET A 195 -2.97 7.48 17.21
C MET A 195 -4.30 7.74 17.90
N ARG A 196 -5.30 8.12 17.11
CA ARG A 196 -6.68 8.31 17.57
C ARG A 196 -7.63 7.57 16.66
N SER A 197 -8.68 7.01 17.23
CA SER A 197 -9.64 6.17 16.54
C SER A 197 -11.05 6.73 16.74
N TYR A 198 -11.70 7.04 15.63
CA TYR A 198 -12.98 7.74 15.59
C TYR A 198 -14.03 6.95 14.82
N LYS A 199 -15.26 6.98 15.32
CA LYS A 199 -16.46 6.58 14.59
C LYS A 199 -16.98 7.77 13.79
N ILE A 200 -17.32 7.53 12.52
CA ILE A 200 -17.92 8.51 11.63
C ILE A 200 -19.43 8.53 11.85
N LEU A 201 -19.98 9.73 12.04
CA LEU A 201 -21.40 10.01 12.07
C LEU A 201 -21.76 10.88 10.86
N LEU A 202 -22.64 10.36 10.01
CA LEU A 202 -23.14 11.07 8.83
C LEU A 202 -24.43 11.80 9.20
N LYS A 203 -24.37 13.12 9.31
CA LYS A 203 -25.53 13.98 9.59
C LYS A 203 -26.06 14.63 8.32
N LYS A 204 -27.36 14.97 8.33
CA LYS A 204 -28.02 15.71 7.25
C LYS A 204 -27.39 17.10 7.10
N SER A 205 -26.96 17.44 5.89
CA SER A 205 -26.32 18.73 5.54
C SER A 205 -27.18 19.63 4.63
N GLY A 206 -28.21 19.06 3.98
CA GLY A 206 -28.99 19.75 2.95
C GLY A 206 -28.35 19.73 1.55
N GLN A 207 -27.13 19.18 1.41
CA GLN A 207 -26.44 18.98 0.13
C GLN A 207 -26.33 17.48 -0.20
N ARG A 208 -25.81 17.15 -1.40
CA ARG A 208 -25.54 15.75 -1.81
C ARG A 208 -24.54 15.05 -0.88
N THR A 209 -23.61 15.80 -0.28
CA THR A 209 -22.58 15.29 0.64
C THR A 209 -23.01 15.47 2.10
N PRO A 210 -23.07 14.41 2.92
CA PRO A 210 -23.46 14.51 4.32
C PRO A 210 -22.44 15.30 5.15
N ARG A 211 -22.89 15.89 6.26
CA ARG A 211 -22.01 16.54 7.24
C ARG A 211 -21.38 15.45 8.10
N ILE A 212 -20.05 15.42 8.16
CA ILE A 212 -19.30 14.42 8.91
C ILE A 212 -19.04 14.94 10.32
N GLU A 213 -19.42 14.15 11.32
CA GLU A 213 -18.97 14.33 12.71
C GLU A 213 -18.20 13.10 13.17
N LEU A 214 -17.26 13.30 14.09
CA LEU A 214 -16.36 12.27 14.59
C LEU A 214 -16.57 12.09 16.09
N MET A 215 -16.68 10.83 16.51
CA MET A 215 -16.82 10.46 17.91
C MET A 215 -15.67 9.52 18.30
N GLU A 216 -14.90 9.86 19.33
CA GLU A 216 -13.75 9.05 19.73
C GLU A 216 -14.22 7.73 20.35
N ILE A 217 -13.74 6.61 19.82
CA ILE A 217 -14.12 5.26 20.29
C ILE A 217 -12.96 4.46 20.88
N GLY A 218 -11.72 4.92 20.67
CA GLY A 218 -10.49 4.21 21.03
C GLY A 218 -10.09 3.12 20.01
N PRO A 219 -8.92 2.49 20.15
CA PRO A 219 -7.88 2.80 21.13
C PRO A 219 -7.23 4.17 20.85
N SER A 220 -6.87 4.85 21.93
CA SER A 220 -6.16 6.13 21.91
C SER A 220 -4.77 5.88 22.48
N ALA A 221 -3.72 6.15 21.72
CA ALA A 221 -2.36 5.83 22.14
C ALA A 221 -1.36 6.84 21.57
N ASP A 222 -0.35 7.18 22.37
CA ASP A 222 0.77 7.99 21.93
C ASP A 222 1.99 7.08 21.78
N PHE A 223 2.56 7.05 20.58
CA PHE A 223 3.74 6.24 20.30
C PHE A 223 4.99 7.11 20.28
N SER A 224 5.96 6.72 21.08
CA SER A 224 7.34 7.20 20.99
C SER A 224 8.14 6.28 20.08
N ILE A 225 8.70 6.82 19.01
CA ILE A 225 9.58 6.05 18.11
C ILE A 225 10.87 5.72 18.86
N ARG A 226 11.28 4.45 18.86
CA ARG A 226 12.50 3.96 19.50
C ARG A 226 13.48 3.44 18.44
N ARG A 227 13.83 2.14 18.47
CA ARG A 227 14.71 1.55 17.45
C ARG A 227 13.95 1.30 16.16
N SER A 228 14.58 1.56 15.03
CA SER A 228 14.14 1.18 13.69
C SER A 228 15.16 0.21 13.08
N LYS A 229 14.69 -0.80 12.36
CA LYS A 229 15.50 -1.59 11.44
C LYS A 229 14.79 -1.54 10.09
N ILE A 230 15.39 -0.81 9.16
CA ILE A 230 14.84 -0.58 7.82
C ILE A 230 15.63 -1.43 6.83
N ALA A 231 14.95 -2.03 5.86
CA ALA A 231 15.57 -2.79 4.79
C ALA A 231 16.55 -1.93 3.97
N SER A 232 17.58 -2.60 3.43
CA SER A 232 18.42 -2.01 2.39
C SER A 232 17.57 -1.61 1.18
N GLU A 233 18.04 -0.64 0.41
CA GLU A 233 17.29 -0.15 -0.74
C GLU A 233 17.01 -1.24 -1.77
N ASP A 234 17.95 -2.17 -1.98
CA ASP A 234 17.82 -3.21 -2.99
C ASP A 234 16.79 -4.27 -2.55
N PHE A 235 16.83 -4.67 -1.28
CA PHE A 235 15.80 -5.55 -0.71
C PHE A 235 14.41 -4.89 -0.77
N TYR A 236 14.34 -3.59 -0.50
CA TYR A 236 13.11 -2.82 -0.62
C TYR A 236 12.65 -2.56 -2.07
N LYS A 237 13.57 -2.53 -3.05
CA LYS A 237 13.22 -2.50 -4.48
C LYS A 237 12.66 -3.84 -4.92
N MET A 238 13.23 -4.95 -4.47
CA MET A 238 12.73 -6.30 -4.75
C MET A 238 11.31 -6.50 -4.21
N SER A 239 11.04 -6.11 -2.97
CA SER A 239 9.71 -6.25 -2.37
C SER A 239 8.59 -5.42 -3.01
N ARG A 240 8.94 -4.41 -3.82
CA ARG A 240 7.97 -3.55 -4.54
C ARG A 240 7.83 -3.90 -6.02
N LYS A 241 8.49 -4.95 -6.49
CA LYS A 241 8.46 -5.34 -7.89
C LYS A 241 7.05 -5.79 -8.27
N GLN A 242 6.45 -5.14 -9.26
CA GLN A 242 5.16 -5.54 -9.80
C GLN A 242 5.34 -6.67 -10.84
N PRO A 243 4.50 -7.72 -10.80
CA PRO A 243 4.47 -8.75 -11.84
C PRO A 243 4.24 -8.14 -13.22
N LYS A 244 4.92 -8.67 -14.24
CA LYS A 244 4.83 -8.14 -15.61
C LYS A 244 3.44 -8.36 -16.21
N GLU A 245 2.77 -9.43 -15.81
CA GLU A 245 1.44 -9.83 -16.28
C GLU A 245 0.35 -8.86 -15.82
N LEU A 246 0.49 -8.29 -14.61
CA LEU A 246 -0.41 -7.25 -14.10
C LEU A 246 -0.11 -5.86 -14.66
N LYS A 247 1.09 -5.67 -15.21
CA LYS A 247 1.50 -4.37 -15.76
C LYS A 247 0.88 -4.20 -17.14
N VAL A 248 -0.15 -3.35 -17.22
CA VAL A 248 -0.79 -3.00 -18.50
C VAL A 248 0.23 -2.32 -19.42
N THR A 249 0.75 -3.05 -20.40
CA THR A 249 1.64 -2.50 -21.42
C THR A 249 0.82 -1.90 -22.54
N LYS A 250 0.70 -0.57 -22.57
CA LYS A 250 0.10 0.14 -23.71
C LYS A 250 1.01 0.00 -24.93
N LYS A 251 0.52 -0.65 -25.98
CA LYS A 251 1.22 -0.71 -27.27
C LYS A 251 0.99 0.62 -27.99
N LYS A 252 2.08 1.28 -28.40
CA LYS A 252 2.01 2.56 -29.13
C LYS A 252 1.16 2.39 -30.39
N ASN A 253 0.33 3.39 -30.71
CA ASN A 253 -0.55 3.44 -31.87
C ASN A 253 -1.67 2.38 -31.90
N ILE A 254 -1.90 1.64 -30.82
CA ILE A 254 -3.03 0.71 -30.70
C ILE A 254 -3.90 1.19 -29.53
N SER A 255 -5.17 1.45 -29.80
CA SER A 255 -6.17 1.79 -28.79
C SER A 255 -7.32 0.79 -28.84
N HIS A 256 -7.96 0.57 -27.70
CA HIS A 256 -9.18 -0.22 -27.61
C HIS A 256 -10.34 0.72 -27.31
N ASP A 257 -11.45 0.55 -28.04
CA ASP A 257 -12.70 1.25 -27.78
C ASP A 257 -13.43 0.64 -26.57
N GLU A 258 -14.43 1.35 -26.02
CA GLU A 258 -15.25 0.85 -24.89
C GLU A 258 -15.99 -0.44 -25.23
N LEU A 259 -16.31 -0.64 -26.51
CA LEU A 259 -16.90 -1.86 -27.07
C LEU A 259 -15.88 -2.99 -27.30
N GLY A 260 -14.60 -2.77 -26.99
CA GLY A 260 -13.52 -3.75 -27.16
C GLY A 260 -12.87 -3.77 -28.55
N ASN A 261 -13.29 -2.91 -29.48
CA ASN A 261 -12.72 -2.82 -30.83
C ASN A 261 -11.27 -2.32 -30.80
N THR A 262 -10.39 -2.95 -31.58
CA THR A 262 -8.99 -2.53 -31.71
C THR A 262 -8.83 -1.51 -32.84
N HIS A 263 -8.37 -0.30 -32.51
CA HIS A 263 -8.02 0.74 -33.47
C HIS A 263 -6.50 0.89 -33.58
N GLY A 264 -5.99 0.85 -34.80
CA GLY A 264 -4.61 1.18 -35.13
C GLY A 264 -4.50 2.59 -35.68
N ARG A 265 -3.72 3.47 -35.04
CA ARG A 265 -3.47 4.82 -35.55
C ARG A 265 -2.28 4.81 -36.50
N ILE A 266 -2.53 5.07 -37.77
CA ILE A 266 -1.49 5.26 -38.78
C ILE A 266 -1.16 6.75 -38.85
N HIS A 267 0.09 7.10 -38.59
CA HIS A 267 0.58 8.47 -38.72
C HIS A 267 1.16 8.65 -40.12
N LEU A 268 0.36 9.19 -41.03
CA LEU A 268 0.85 9.60 -42.35
C LEU A 268 1.78 10.81 -42.17
N GLY A 269 2.98 10.71 -42.76
CA GLY A 269 3.91 11.84 -42.80
C GLY A 269 3.36 12.97 -43.68
N LYS A 270 3.91 14.18 -43.51
CA LYS A 270 3.58 15.32 -44.38
C LYS A 270 4.02 15.01 -45.82
N GLN A 271 3.07 14.97 -46.75
CA GLN A 271 3.34 14.73 -48.17
C GLN A 271 3.75 16.04 -48.85
N ASN A 272 5.03 16.14 -49.25
CA ASN A 272 5.55 17.31 -49.97
C ASN A 272 5.34 17.13 -51.47
N LEU A 273 4.25 17.69 -52.01
CA LEU A 273 3.88 17.58 -53.42
C LEU A 273 4.74 18.47 -54.34
N ASP A 274 5.43 19.47 -53.80
CA ASP A 274 6.27 20.39 -54.58
C ASP A 274 7.47 19.70 -55.26
N LYS A 275 7.88 18.54 -54.73
CA LYS A 275 8.93 17.72 -55.34
C LYS A 275 8.44 16.89 -56.54
N ILE A 276 7.13 16.80 -56.74
CA ILE A 276 6.55 15.99 -57.82
C ILE A 276 6.61 16.82 -59.10
N GLN A 277 7.59 16.52 -59.95
CA GLN A 277 7.63 17.07 -61.29
C GLN A 277 6.57 16.38 -62.17
N THR A 278 5.55 17.12 -62.59
CA THR A 278 4.56 16.62 -63.53
C THR A 278 5.15 16.43 -64.93
N ARG A 279 4.58 15.50 -65.70
CA ARG A 279 4.99 15.24 -67.07
C ARG A 279 4.82 16.51 -67.91
N ARG A 280 5.92 17.03 -68.45
CA ARG A 280 5.93 18.22 -69.32
C ARG A 280 5.48 17.87 -70.75
N VAL A 281 4.19 17.60 -70.92
CA VAL A 281 3.60 17.36 -72.25
C VAL A 281 3.66 18.63 -73.11
N LYS A 282 3.68 18.46 -74.43
CA LYS A 282 3.82 19.58 -75.39
C LYS A 282 2.72 20.64 -75.21
N GLY A 283 1.50 20.23 -74.86
CA GLY A 283 0.36 21.13 -74.62
C GLY A 283 0.48 22.03 -73.39
N LEU A 284 1.33 21.71 -72.42
CA LEU A 284 1.57 22.55 -71.22
C LEU A 284 2.76 23.51 -71.40
N LYS A 285 3.47 23.43 -72.53
CA LYS A 285 4.56 24.38 -72.82
C LYS A 285 3.93 25.68 -73.32
N LYS A 286 4.26 26.80 -72.68
CA LYS A 286 3.87 28.14 -73.15
C LYS A 286 4.24 28.31 -74.63
N THR A 287 3.28 28.75 -75.42
CA THR A 287 3.51 29.19 -76.81
C THR A 287 4.43 30.42 -76.82
N SER A 288 5.03 30.71 -77.97
CA SER A 288 5.97 31.83 -78.10
C SER A 288 5.35 33.17 -77.73
N GLU A 289 4.08 33.39 -78.10
CA GLU A 289 3.30 34.58 -77.76
C GLU A 289 3.12 34.74 -76.25
N GLN A 290 2.70 33.67 -75.56
CA GLN A 290 2.52 33.69 -74.10
C GLN A 290 3.84 33.91 -73.33
N LYS A 291 4.98 33.47 -73.89
CA LYS A 291 6.30 33.78 -73.32
C LYS A 291 6.64 35.26 -73.44
N HIS A 292 6.32 35.87 -74.59
CA HIS A 292 6.55 37.29 -74.84
C HIS A 292 5.76 38.17 -73.85
N ASP A 293 4.46 37.91 -73.71
CA ASP A 293 3.60 38.63 -72.77
C ASP A 293 4.04 38.48 -71.32
N SER A 294 4.47 37.27 -70.91
CA SER A 294 4.96 37.06 -69.55
C SER A 294 6.27 37.80 -69.25
N ARG A 295 7.10 38.06 -70.27
CA ARG A 295 8.33 38.87 -70.13
C ARG A 295 8.02 40.35 -70.02
N GLN A 296 7.04 40.85 -70.78
CA GLN A 296 6.60 42.24 -70.66
C GLN A 296 5.97 42.51 -69.29
N LYS A 297 5.10 41.62 -68.80
CA LYS A 297 4.49 41.77 -67.46
C LYS A 297 5.52 41.76 -66.32
N LYS A 298 6.62 41.01 -66.43
CA LYS A 298 7.72 41.01 -65.45
C LYS A 298 8.59 42.27 -65.47
N LYS A 299 8.58 43.06 -66.54
CA LYS A 299 9.30 44.34 -66.60
C LYS A 299 8.52 45.49 -65.96
N ASN A 300 7.21 45.30 -65.76
CA ASN A 300 6.29 46.32 -65.25
C ASN A 300 5.99 46.16 -63.75
N PHE A 301 6.69 45.28 -63.04
CA PHE A 301 6.67 45.11 -61.59
C PHE A 301 8.09 45.11 -61.05
#